data_AF-G0QG73-F1
#
_entry.id   AF-G0QG73-F1
#
_cell.length_a   1.000
_cell.length_b   1.000
_cell.length_c   1.000
_cell.angle_alpha   90.00
_cell.angle_beta   90.00
_cell.angle_gamma   90.00
#
_symmetry.space_group_name_H-M   'P 1'
#
loop_
_entity.id
_entity.type
_entity.pdbx_description
1 polymer ?
#
loop_
_entity_poly.entity_id
_entity_poly.type
_entity_poly.pdbx_seq_one_letter_code
_entity_poly.pdbx_strand_id
1 'polypeptide(L)'
;MALSGPQSLFYLGAILGWAGPVISLQWIYGADVLLKNGKKLILAILVPVAYLSAVDSLAINTGLWTIQTSTSLGVNILGLPVEEAIFFLTTSTMVVQGVILYVWTVKSGASKRIKNTLT
;
A
#
# COMPACT_ATOMS: atom_id res chain seq x y z
N MET A 1 26.12 -0.07 16.13
CA MET A 1 25.32 0.45 14.99
C MET A 1 25.55 -0.52 13.83
N ALA A 2 24.97 -1.71 13.91
CA ALA A 2 25.17 -2.76 12.93
C ALA A 2 24.10 -2.62 11.85
N LEU A 3 24.52 -2.36 10.62
CA LEU A 3 23.67 -2.44 9.45
C LEU A 3 23.18 -3.89 9.37
N SER A 4 21.88 -4.08 9.55
CA SER A 4 21.16 -5.35 9.41
C SER A 4 21.50 -6.05 8.08
N GLY A 5 21.67 -7.37 8.10
CA GLY A 5 22.30 -8.14 7.03
C GLY A 5 21.55 -8.17 5.67
N PRO A 6 22.16 -8.81 4.64
CA PRO A 6 21.71 -8.78 3.23
C PRO A 6 20.27 -9.23 2.96
N GLN A 7 19.68 -10.00 3.88
CA GLN A 7 18.38 -10.64 3.69
C GLN A 7 17.19 -9.68 3.88
N SER A 8 17.33 -8.66 4.74
CA SER A 8 16.29 -7.63 4.93
C SER A 8 16.17 -6.72 3.69
N LEU A 9 17.31 -6.36 3.10
CA LEU A 9 17.39 -5.63 1.83
C LEU A 9 16.80 -6.42 0.66
N PHE A 10 17.01 -7.73 0.62
CA PHE A 10 16.40 -8.60 -0.38
C PHE A 10 14.87 -8.64 -0.25
N TYR A 11 14.35 -8.77 0.97
CA TYR A 11 12.90 -8.78 1.21
C TYR A 11 12.24 -7.46 0.81
N LEU A 12 12.83 -6.33 1.23
CA LEU A 12 12.37 -5.00 0.82
C LEU A 12 12.43 -4.81 -0.70
N GLY A 13 13.54 -5.25 -1.31
CA GLY A 13 13.73 -5.24 -2.76
C GLY A 13 12.69 -6.09 -3.50
N ALA A 14 12.28 -7.22 -2.94
CA ALA A 14 11.25 -8.08 -3.53
C ALA A 14 9.86 -7.43 -3.47
N ILE A 15 9.50 -6.81 -2.34
CA ILE A 15 8.23 -6.05 -2.20
C ILE A 15 8.17 -4.94 -3.25
N LEU A 16 9.21 -4.10 -3.31
CA LEU A 16 9.25 -2.96 -4.23
C LEU A 16 9.39 -3.39 -5.69
N GLY A 17 10.16 -4.45 -5.96
CA GLY A 17 10.39 -4.98 -7.30
C GLY A 17 9.11 -5.48 -7.96
N TRP A 18 8.23 -6.11 -7.19
CA TRP A 18 6.93 -6.55 -7.70
C TRP A 18 5.85 -5.45 -7.65
N ALA A 19 5.82 -4.62 -6.60
CA ALA A 19 4.83 -3.55 -6.49
C ALA A 19 5.07 -2.41 -7.48
N GLY A 20 6.33 -2.12 -7.80
CA GLY A 20 6.75 -1.03 -8.67
C GLY A 20 6.03 -1.02 -10.02
N PRO A 21 6.02 -2.12 -10.79
CA PRO A 21 5.29 -2.21 -12.05
C PRO A 21 3.80 -1.90 -11.92
N VAL A 22 3.13 -2.42 -10.88
CA VAL A 22 1.69 -2.22 -10.70
C VAL A 22 1.38 -0.76 -10.37
N ILE A 23 2.11 -0.17 -9.42
CA ILE A 23 1.95 1.23 -9.05
C ILE A 23 2.26 2.13 -10.27
N SER A 24 3.31 1.81 -11.02
CA SER A 24 3.68 2.57 -12.23
C SER A 24 2.55 2.58 -13.26
N LEU A 25 1.92 1.42 -13.51
CA LEU A 25 0.77 1.32 -14.42
C LEU A 25 -0.44 2.14 -13.92
N GLN A 26 -0.71 2.12 -12.62
CA GLN A 26 -1.80 2.91 -12.01
C GLN A 26 -1.57 4.42 -12.20
N TRP A 27 -0.33 4.88 -12.02
CA TRP A 27 0.03 6.28 -12.27
C TRP A 27 -0.04 6.65 -13.75
N ILE A 28 0.45 5.80 -14.65
CA ILE A 28 0.35 6.06 -16.11
C ILE A 28 -1.12 6.17 -16.54
N TYR A 29 -2.00 5.34 -15.98
CA TYR A 29 -3.40 5.30 -16.37
C TYR A 29 -4.23 6.49 -15.85
N GLY A 30 -3.99 6.94 -14.61
CA GLY A 30 -4.88 7.92 -13.98
C GLY A 30 -4.21 8.86 -12.97
N ALA A 31 -2.96 9.26 -13.22
CA ALA A 31 -2.24 10.23 -12.40
C ALA A 31 -3.07 11.48 -12.09
N ASP A 32 -3.82 12.02 -13.07
CA ASP A 32 -4.61 13.23 -12.89
C ASP A 32 -5.75 13.03 -11.88
N VAL A 33 -6.42 11.88 -11.92
CA VAL A 33 -7.50 11.51 -10.97
C VAL A 33 -6.94 11.33 -9.56
N LEU A 34 -5.79 10.66 -9.44
CA LEU A 34 -5.12 10.43 -8.16
C LEU A 34 -4.67 11.75 -7.52
N LEU A 35 -4.02 12.63 -8.29
CA LEU A 35 -3.56 13.94 -7.82
C LEU A 35 -4.72 14.85 -7.39
N LYS A 36 -5.82 14.88 -8.16
CA LYS A 36 -7.03 15.66 -7.81
C LYS A 36 -7.67 15.19 -6.50
N ASN A 37 -7.48 13.93 -6.11
CA ASN A 37 -8.06 13.33 -4.90
C ASN A 37 -7.03 13.08 -3.79
N GLY A 38 -5.86 13.73 -3.83
CA GLY A 38 -4.72 13.43 -2.95
C GLY A 38 -5.04 13.32 -1.45
N LYS A 39 -5.87 14.22 -0.89
CA LYS A 39 -6.27 14.14 0.53
C LYS A 39 -7.07 12.87 0.85
N LYS A 40 -7.99 12.48 -0.02
CA LYS A 40 -8.81 11.27 0.14
C LYS A 40 -7.95 10.02 -0.05
N LEU A 41 -7.04 10.05 -1.02
CA LEU A 41 -6.08 8.99 -1.27
C LEU A 41 -5.22 8.73 -0.02
N ILE A 42 -4.63 9.79 0.56
CA ILE A 42 -3.79 9.68 1.76
C ILE A 42 -4.58 9.10 2.93
N LEU A 43 -5.78 9.63 3.22
CA LEU A 43 -6.62 9.12 4.30
C LEU A 43 -7.01 7.64 4.09
N ALA A 44 -7.41 7.30 2.87
CA ALA A 44 -7.81 5.94 2.53
C ALA A 44 -6.65 4.94 2.58
N ILE A 45 -5.39 5.39 2.44
CA ILE A 45 -4.19 4.57 2.64
C ILE A 45 -3.81 4.50 4.12
N LEU A 46 -3.81 5.63 4.83
CA LEU A 46 -3.33 5.70 6.21
C LEU A 46 -4.20 4.88 7.18
N VAL A 47 -5.52 4.85 6.97
CA VAL A 47 -6.44 4.08 7.83
C VAL A 47 -6.11 2.57 7.83
N PRO A 48 -6.08 1.86 6.68
CA PRO A 48 -5.73 0.44 6.66
C PRO A 48 -4.29 0.19 7.09
N VAL A 49 -3.35 1.07 6.72
CA VAL A 49 -1.95 0.94 7.16
C VAL A 49 -1.85 0.97 8.69
N ALA A 50 -2.48 1.96 9.34
CA ALA A 50 -2.48 2.09 10.78
C ALA A 50 -3.18 0.91 11.46
N TYR A 51 -4.33 0.47 10.92
CA TYR A 51 -5.07 -0.66 11.45
C TYR A 51 -4.28 -1.97 11.38
N LEU A 52 -3.74 -2.30 10.20
CA LEU A 52 -2.97 -3.54 9.99
C LEU A 52 -1.69 -3.51 10.82
N SER A 53 -0.99 -2.38 10.87
CA SER A 53 0.21 -2.22 11.69
C SER A 53 -0.08 -2.42 13.18
N ALA A 54 -1.22 -1.93 13.66
CA ALA A 54 -1.61 -2.08 15.06
C ALA A 54 -1.99 -3.53 15.41
N VAL A 55 -2.74 -4.20 14.53
CA VAL A 55 -3.12 -5.62 14.70
C VAL A 55 -1.88 -6.50 14.66
N ASP A 56 -0.97 -6.24 13.73
CA ASP A 56 0.26 -7.03 13.57
C ASP A 56 1.20 -6.84 14.78
N SER A 57 1.37 -5.60 15.23
CA SER A 57 2.14 -5.31 16.46
C SER A 57 1.51 -5.99 17.68
N LEU A 58 0.18 -6.02 17.80
CA LEU A 58 -0.49 -6.73 18.88
C LEU A 58 -0.27 -8.25 18.79
N ALA A 59 -0.35 -8.84 17.59
CA ALA A 59 -0.12 -10.27 17.37
C ALA A 59 1.31 -10.69 17.76
N ILE A 60 2.31 -9.85 17.47
CA ILE A 60 3.70 -10.05 17.87
C ILE A 60 3.85 -9.95 19.39
N ASN A 61 3.30 -8.89 20.01
CA ASN A 61 3.41 -8.66 21.45
C ASN A 61 2.68 -9.72 22.28
N THR A 62 1.61 -10.32 21.75
CA THR A 62 0.87 -11.40 22.41
C THR A 62 1.48 -12.78 22.19
N GLY A 63 2.55 -12.90 21.40
CA GLY A 63 3.20 -14.17 21.09
C GLY A 63 2.36 -15.10 20.22
N LEU A 64 1.24 -14.62 19.66
CA LEU A 64 0.42 -15.36 18.69
C LEU A 64 1.19 -15.61 17.39
N TRP A 65 2.09 -14.69 17.03
CA TRP A 65 2.91 -14.79 15.84
C TRP A 65 4.35 -14.40 16.16
N THR A 66 5.30 -15.28 15.83
CA THR A 66 6.73 -15.03 16.02
C THR A 66 7.38 -14.79 14.67
N ILE A 67 7.71 -13.53 14.38
CA ILE A 67 8.57 -13.19 13.23
C ILE A 67 10.00 -13.57 13.61
N GLN A 68 10.67 -14.40 12.79
CA GLN A 68 12.07 -14.77 13.04
C GLN A 68 12.94 -13.51 13.10
N THR A 69 13.57 -13.29 14.26
CA THR A 69 14.41 -12.14 14.61
C THR A 69 15.68 -11.98 13.77
N SER A 70 15.96 -12.90 12.84
CA SER A 70 17.12 -12.85 11.96
C SER A 70 16.98 -11.93 10.75
N THR A 71 15.77 -11.41 10.47
CA THR A 71 15.47 -10.63 9.25
C THR A 71 15.01 -9.19 9.46
N SER A 72 14.82 -8.74 10.71
CA SER A 72 14.37 -7.37 10.99
C SER A 72 15.52 -6.39 11.17
N LEU A 73 15.38 -5.20 10.57
CA LEU A 73 16.27 -4.03 10.60
C LEU A 73 16.59 -3.49 12.01
N GLY A 74 16.02 -4.05 13.07
CA GLY A 74 16.24 -3.63 14.47
C GLY A 74 15.65 -2.24 14.80
N VAL A 75 14.96 -1.61 13.85
CA VAL A 75 14.23 -0.35 14.03
C VAL A 75 12.75 -0.69 14.15
N ASN A 76 12.21 -0.51 15.35
CA ASN A 76 10.78 -0.67 15.60
C ASN A 76 10.11 0.70 15.59
N ILE A 77 9.14 0.89 14.71
CA ILE A 77 8.21 2.02 14.80
C ILE A 77 6.97 1.51 15.52
N LEU A 78 6.68 2.06 16.70
CA LEU A 78 5.52 1.66 17.53
C LEU A 78 5.47 0.15 17.88
N GLY A 79 6.62 -0.54 17.91
CA GLY A 79 6.69 -1.98 18.20
C GLY A 79 6.50 -2.89 16.99
N LEU A 80 6.60 -2.35 15.76
CA LEU A 80 6.55 -3.09 14.50
C LEU A 80 7.84 -2.87 13.69
N PRO A 81 8.41 -3.91 13.03
CA PRO A 81 9.50 -3.76 12.07
C PRO A 81 9.14 -2.79 10.93
N VAL A 82 10.09 -1.95 10.50
CA VAL A 82 9.88 -0.98 9.41
C VAL A 82 9.49 -1.66 8.09
N GLU A 83 9.99 -2.86 7.84
CA GLU A 83 9.71 -3.65 6.64
C GLU A 83 8.22 -4.00 6.52
N GLU A 84 7.59 -4.35 7.63
CA GLU A 84 6.15 -4.65 7.70
C GLU A 84 5.33 -3.38 7.46
N ALA A 85 5.75 -2.25 8.03
CA ALA A 85 5.10 -0.97 7.76
C ALA A 85 5.16 -0.60 6.26
N ILE A 86 6.29 -0.86 5.61
CA ILE A 86 6.44 -0.64 4.16
C ILE A 86 5.59 -1.62 3.35
N PHE A 87 5.50 -2.88 3.77
CA PHE A 87 4.62 -3.87 3.16
C PHE A 87 3.16 -3.44 3.21
N PHE A 88 2.66 -3.07 4.40
CA PHE A 88 1.29 -2.59 4.57
C PHE A 88 1.04 -1.30 3.78
N LEU A 89 1.99 -0.37 3.77
CA LEU A 89 1.90 0.86 2.99
C LEU A 89 1.80 0.57 1.50
N THR A 90 2.68 -0.28 0.99
CA THR A 90 2.76 -0.60 -0.44
C THR A 90 1.49 -1.31 -0.93
N THR A 91 1.05 -2.34 -0.20
CA THR A 91 -0.15 -3.11 -0.54
C THR A 91 -1.42 -2.26 -0.40
N SER A 92 -1.56 -1.49 0.68
CA SER A 92 -2.69 -0.56 0.86
C SER A 92 -2.72 0.48 -0.25
N THR A 93 -1.57 0.99 -0.68
CA THR A 93 -1.47 1.93 -1.79
C THR A 93 -1.99 1.32 -3.09
N MET A 94 -1.55 0.10 -3.44
CA MET A 94 -2.00 -0.60 -4.65
C MET A 94 -3.52 -0.81 -4.65
N VAL A 95 -4.09 -1.23 -3.53
CA VAL A 95 -5.53 -1.48 -3.38
C VAL A 95 -6.32 -0.17 -3.49
N VAL A 96 -5.95 0.85 -2.73
CA VAL A 96 -6.69 2.13 -2.69
C VAL A 96 -6.64 2.83 -4.04
N GLN A 97 -5.46 2.90 -4.68
CA GLN A 97 -5.33 3.48 -6.02
C GLN A 97 -6.19 2.71 -7.03
N GLY A 98 -6.13 1.37 -6.99
CA GLY A 98 -6.95 0.51 -7.86
C GLY A 98 -8.45 0.75 -7.70
N VAL A 99 -8.95 0.86 -6.47
CA VAL A 99 -10.37 1.12 -6.19
C VAL A 99 -10.77 2.51 -6.69
N ILE A 100 -9.96 3.55 -6.44
CA ILE A 100 -10.25 4.92 -6.91
C ILE A 100 -10.34 4.97 -8.44
N LEU A 101 -9.35 4.37 -9.12
CA LEU A 101 -9.31 4.33 -10.59
C LEU A 101 -10.49 3.54 -11.15
N TYR A 102 -10.79 2.37 -10.58
CA TYR A 102 -11.93 1.54 -11.00
C TYR A 102 -13.27 2.31 -10.88
N VAL A 103 -13.53 2.93 -9.73
CA VAL A 103 -14.76 3.70 -9.50
C VAL A 103 -14.85 4.88 -10.47
N TRP A 104 -13.74 5.56 -10.74
CA TRP A 104 -13.70 6.64 -11.72
C TRP A 104 -14.01 6.15 -13.14
N THR A 105 -13.41 5.03 -13.56
CA THR A 105 -13.63 4.44 -14.89
C THR A 105 -15.08 4.04 -15.08
N VAL A 106 -15.69 3.38 -14.09
CA VAL A 106 -17.11 2.99 -14.13
C VAL A 106 -18.03 4.21 -14.22
N LYS A 107 -17.79 5.25 -13.42
CA LYS A 107 -18.59 6.49 -13.46
C LYS A 107 -18.45 7.23 -14.79
N SER A 108 -17.23 7.31 -15.32
CA SER A 108 -16.94 7.97 -16.59
C SER A 108 -17.57 7.23 -17.77
N GLY A 109 -17.51 5.90 -17.77
CA GLY A 109 -18.17 5.04 -18.76
C GLY A 109 -19.70 5.18 -18.73
N ALA A 110 -20.30 5.17 -17.54
CA ALA A 110 -21.74 5.36 -17.38
C ALA A 110 -22.23 6.72 -17.92
N SER A 111 -21.49 7.80 -17.60
CA SER A 111 -21.79 9.16 -18.10
C SER A 111 -21.73 9.25 -19.63
N LYS A 112 -20.72 8.63 -20.24
CA LYS A 112 -20.56 8.61 -21.70
C LYS A 112 -21.68 7.83 -22.39
N ARG A 113 -22.13 6.72 -21.79
CA ARG A 113 -23.23 5.89 -22.30
C ARG A 113 -24.57 6.63 -22.31
N ILE A 114 -24.90 7.36 -21.25
CA ILE A 114 -26.15 8.14 -21.16
C ILE A 114 -26.21 9.21 -22.25
N LYS A 115 -25.10 9.94 -22.47
CA LYS A 115 -25.05 10.98 -23.51
C LYS A 115 -25.30 10.43 -24.92
N ASN A 116 -24.81 9.23 -25.21
CA ASN A 116 -24.93 8.61 -26.53
C ASN A 116 -26.32 8.02 -26.83
N THR A 117 -27.20 7.90 -25.82
CA THR A 117 -28.59 7.44 -26.00
C THR A 117 -29.56 8.61 -26.21
N LEU A 118 -29.16 9.83 -25.85
CA LEU A 118 -29.97 11.05 -25.94
C LEU A 118 -29.69 11.87 -27.21
N THR A 119 -28.82 11.36 -28.09
CA THR A 119 -28.49 11.88 -29.43
C THR A 119 -28.93 10.88 -30.48
#